data_AF-A0A495YCB0-F1
#
_entry.id   AF-A0A495YCB0-F1
#
_cell.length_a   1.000
_cell.length_b   1.000
_cell.length_c   1.000
_cell.angle_alpha   90.00
_cell.angle_beta   90.00
_cell.angle_gamma   90.00
#
_symmetry.space_group_name_H-M   'P 1'
#
loop_
_entity.id
_entity.type
_entity.pdbx_description
1 polymer ?
#
loop_
_entity_poly.entity_id
_entity_poly.type
_entity_poly.pdbx_seq_one_letter_code
_entity_poly.pdbx_strand_id
1 'polypeptide(L)' 'MRDYLVKYARHNNFSNVSFDEAAEYLVDLQQWKIPYRVDNHRYVAKMTCRGFVVDNAGPFD' A
#
# COMPACT_ATOMS: atom_id res chain seq x y z
N MET A 1 0.41 9.99 1.92
CA MET A 1 0.64 8.52 1.96
C MET A 1 -0.08 7.80 0.83
N ARG A 2 -1.42 7.88 0.75
CA ARG A 2 -2.19 7.28 -0.35
C ARG A 2 -1.69 7.69 -1.73
N ASP A 3 -1.37 8.97 -1.93
CA ASP A 3 -0.78 9.45 -3.20
C ASP A 3 0.55 8.79 -3.58
N TYR A 4 1.42 8.50 -2.60
CA TYR A 4 2.65 7.76 -2.85
C TYR A 4 2.36 6.34 -3.28
N LEU A 5 1.36 5.71 -2.66
CA LEU A 5 0.94 4.36 -3.03
C LEU A 5 0.32 4.33 -4.44
N VAL A 6 -0.48 5.32 -4.80
CA VAL A 6 -1.02 5.47 -6.17
C VAL A 6 0.10 5.66 -7.18
N LYS A 7 1.12 6.49 -6.88
CA LYS A 7 2.30 6.66 -7.74
C LYS A 7 3.08 5.36 -7.89
N TYR A 8 3.33 4.65 -6.78
CA TYR A 8 3.98 3.34 -6.78
C TYR A 8 3.19 2.34 -7.63
N ALA A 9 1.88 2.24 -7.43
CA ALA A 9 1.04 1.31 -8.15
C ALA A 9 1.04 1.60 -9.66
N ARG A 10 0.89 2.87 -10.07
CA ARG A 10 0.98 3.28 -11.47
C ARG A 10 2.36 2.98 -12.08
N HIS A 11 3.43 3.19 -11.33
CA HIS A 11 4.78 2.86 -11.76
C HIS A 11 4.98 1.35 -11.99
N ASN A 12 4.25 0.52 -11.24
CA ASN A 12 4.23 -0.94 -11.38
C ASN A 12 3.10 -1.46 -12.28
N ASN A 13 2.52 -0.60 -13.13
CA ASN A 13 1.43 -0.95 -14.06
C ASN A 13 0.14 -1.47 -13.42
N PHE A 14 -0.08 -1.20 -12.13
CA PHE A 14 -1.36 -1.49 -11.48
C PHE A 14 -2.38 -0.39 -11.82
N SER A 15 -3.51 -0.81 -12.39
CA SER A 15 -4.70 0.03 -12.61
C SER A 15 -5.70 -0.10 -11.45
N ASN A 16 -6.64 0.85 -11.33
CA ASN A 16 -7.79 0.75 -10.43
C ASN A 16 -7.45 0.52 -8.94
N VAL A 17 -6.52 1.30 -8.42
CA VAL A 17 -6.18 1.26 -6.99
C VAL A 17 -7.32 1.80 -6.14
N SER A 18 -7.78 1.03 -5.15
CA SER A 18 -8.76 1.48 -4.15
C SER A 18 -8.30 1.24 -2.72
N PHE A 19 -8.82 2.04 -1.79
CA PHE A 19 -8.51 2.01 -0.36
C PHE A 19 -9.81 1.90 0.43
N ASP A 20 -10.19 0.68 0.79
CA ASP A 20 -11.41 0.36 1.53
C ASP A 20 -11.15 -0.03 2.99
N GLU A 21 -9.89 -0.17 3.37
CA GLU A 21 -9.46 -0.50 4.74
C GLU A 21 -8.60 0.63 5.33
N ALA A 22 -8.61 0.73 6.67
CA ALA A 22 -7.82 1.73 7.39
C ALA A 22 -6.33 1.38 7.36
N ALA A 23 -5.49 2.41 7.25
CA ALA A 23 -4.05 2.25 7.40
C ALA A 23 -3.69 2.13 8.89
N GLU A 24 -2.72 1.27 9.20
CA GLU A 24 -2.22 1.01 10.55
C GLU A 24 -0.78 1.52 10.67
N TYR A 25 -0.46 2.19 11.77
CA TYR A 25 0.91 2.61 12.06
C TYR A 25 1.61 1.57 12.93
N LEU A 26 2.70 1.00 12.42
CA LEU A 26 3.56 0.05 13.10
C LEU A 26 4.66 0.83 13.83
N VAL A 27 4.42 1.13 15.11
CA VAL A 27 5.30 1.97 15.95
C VAL A 27 6.73 1.44 16.01
N ASP A 28 6.89 0.13 16.23
CA ASP A 28 8.21 -0.51 16.38
C ASP A 28 9.09 -0.36 15.14
N LEU A 29 8.47 -0.31 13.96
CA LEU A 29 9.15 -0.22 12.67
C LEU A 29 9.16 1.20 12.11
N GLN A 30 8.46 2.13 12.76
CA GLN A 30 8.19 3.49 12.27
C GLN A 30 7.65 3.50 10.83
N GLN A 31 6.73 2.58 10.54
CA GLN A 31 6.19 2.33 9.20
C GLN A 31 4.66 2.31 9.22
N TRP A 32 4.09 2.58 8.07
CA TRP A 32 2.67 2.47 7.80
C TRP A 32 2.38 1.20 7.04
N LYS A 33 1.44 0.42 7.54
CA LYS A 33 0.83 -0.71 6.85
C LYS A 33 -0.44 -0.21 6.19
N ILE A 34 -0.47 -0.26 4.86
CA ILE A 34 -1.53 0.30 4.04
C ILE A 34 -2.14 -0.83 3.22
N PRO A 35 -3.32 -1.34 3.63
CA PRO A 35 -4.08 -2.24 2.79
C PRO A 35 -4.66 -1.47 1.61
N TYR A 36 -4.65 -2.10 0.44
CA TYR A 36 -5.21 -1.54 -0.79
C TYR A 36 -5.64 -2.66 -1.73
N ARG A 37 -6.46 -2.33 -2.73
CA ARG A 37 -6.88 -3.27 -3.77
C ARG A 37 -6.42 -2.81 -5.14
N VAL A 38 -6.12 -3.78 -5.99
CA VAL A 38 -5.83 -3.61 -7.43
C VAL A 38 -6.67 -4.62 -8.16
N ASP A 39 -7.53 -4.15 -9.06
CA ASP A 39 -8.42 -5.02 -9.85
C ASP A 39 -9.17 -6.05 -8.97
N ASN A 40 -9.63 -5.60 -7.80
CA ASN A 40 -10.33 -6.38 -6.77
C ASN A 40 -9.48 -7.40 -5.97
N HIS A 41 -8.18 -7.52 -6.26
CA HIS A 41 -7.23 -8.32 -5.49
C HIS A 41 -6.66 -7.52 -4.32
N ARG A 42 -6.51 -8.17 -3.16
CA ARG A 42 -6.09 -7.49 -1.93
C ARG A 42 -4.57 -7.51 -1.77
N TYR A 43 -4.00 -6.35 -1.49
CA TYR A 43 -2.58 -6.17 -1.20
C TYR A 43 -2.37 -5.42 0.12
N VAL A 44 -1.18 -5.57 0.69
CA VAL A 44 -0.75 -4.80 1.87
C VAL A 44 0.66 -4.27 1.62
N ALA A 45 0.78 -2.96 1.53
CA ALA A 45 2.06 -2.29 1.44
C ALA A 45 2.55 -1.86 2.83
N LYS A 46 3.85 -2.03 3.09
CA LYS A 46 4.54 -1.34 4.19
C LYS A 46 5.29 -0.15 3.62
N MET A 47 5.13 0.99 4.25
CA MET A 47 5.64 2.26 3.74
C MET A 47 6.28 3.07 4.86
N THR A 48 7.41 3.69 4.61
CA THR A 48 8.00 4.63 5.58
C THR A 48 7.11 5.85 5.78
N CYS A 49 7.30 6.58 6.89
CA CYS A 49 6.65 7.88 7.11
C CYS A 49 6.89 8.90 5.98
N ARG A 50 7.97 8.72 5.18
CA ARG A 50 8.34 9.57 4.04
C ARG A 50 7.68 9.15 2.72
N GLY A 51 6.90 8.07 2.70
CA GLY A 51 6.18 7.63 1.51
C GLY A 51 6.92 6.61 0.62
N PHE A 52 8.04 6.06 1.07
CA PHE A 52 8.74 5.00 0.34
C PHE A 52 8.14 3.63 0.69
N VAL A 53 7.70 2.88 -0.32
CA VAL A 53 7.23 1.50 -0.16
C VAL A 53 8.45 0.62 0.10
N VAL A 54 8.44 -0.05 1.26
CA VAL A 54 9.52 -0.94 1.73
C VAL A 54 9.22 -2.37 1.34
N ASP A 55 7.96 -2.75 1.46
CA ASP A 55 7.47 -4.11 1.22
C ASP A 55 6.06 -4.01 0.65
N ASN A 56 5.70 -4.96 -0.21
CA ASN A 56 4.38 -5.05 -0.78
C ASN A 56 4.00 -6.52 -0.92
N ALA A 57 3.06 -6.95 -0.09
CA ALA A 57 2.66 -8.34 -0.01
C ALA A 57 1.26 -8.55 -0.60
N GLY A 58 1.04 -9.74 -1.16
CA GLY A 58 -0.19 -10.14 -1.84
C GLY A 58 0.07 -10.66 -3.27
N PRO A 59 -0.99 -10.94 -4.04
CA PRO A 59 -2.40 -10.82 -3.65
C PRO A 59 -2.79 -11.81 -2.52
N PHE A 60 -3.76 -11.44 -1.68
CA PHE A 60 -4.24 -12.20 -0.51
C PHE A 60 -5.66 -12.76 -0.68
N ASP A 61 -6.08 -12.96 -1.93
CA ASP A 61 -7.39 -13.51 -2.32
C ASP A 61 -7.62 -14.93 -1.83
#